data_AF-A0A8T2XFX7-F1
#
_entry.id   AF-A0A8T2XFX7-F1
#
_cell.length_a   1.000
_cell.length_b   1.000
_cell.length_c   1.000
_cell.angle_alpha   90.00
_cell.angle_beta   90.00
_cell.angle_gamma   90.00
#
_symmetry.space_group_name_H-M   'P 1'
#
loop_
_entity.id
_entity.type
_entity.pdbx_description
1 polymer ?
#
loop_
_entity_poly.entity_id
_entity_poly.type
_entity_poly.pdbx_seq_one_letter_code
_entity_poly.pdbx_strand_id
1 'polypeptide(L)'
;MNLGVEDLARLGCKRMLIFVVEEDYLTIATKNYYEKLKMSGWKEIVKLVENEKEDHCFHLLDLDGDKAQEMRHKFVSFLKQDQFNLKQDLAKFVLFDSDKA
;
A
#
# COMPACT_ATOMS: atom_id res chain seq x y z
N MET A 1 -16.82 5.37 -7.73
CA MET A 1 -16.08 6.37 -8.53
C MET A 1 -16.10 5.93 -10.00
N ASN A 2 -16.53 6.78 -10.93
CA ASN A 2 -16.57 6.46 -12.37
C ASN A 2 -15.54 7.30 -13.14
N LEU A 3 -14.25 6.98 -12.98
CA LEU A 3 -13.18 7.62 -13.77
C LEU A 3 -13.17 7.07 -15.20
N GLY A 4 -12.96 7.95 -16.17
CA GLY A 4 -12.70 7.57 -17.56
C GLY A 4 -11.37 6.84 -17.67
N VAL A 5 -11.33 5.76 -18.45
CA VAL A 5 -10.09 4.99 -18.65
C VAL A 5 -9.04 5.83 -19.37
N GLU A 6 -9.46 6.78 -20.20
CA GLU A 6 -8.60 7.71 -20.94
C GLU A 6 -7.83 8.64 -19.99
N ASP A 7 -8.43 9.05 -18.88
CA ASP A 7 -7.78 9.89 -17.87
C ASP A 7 -6.73 9.11 -17.09
N LEU A 8 -7.02 7.85 -16.75
CA LEU A 8 -6.09 6.97 -16.03
C LEU A 8 -4.85 6.65 -16.86
N ALA A 9 -4.99 6.55 -18.19
CA ALA A 9 -3.88 6.32 -19.11
C ALA A 9 -2.81 7.45 -19.05
N ARG A 10 -3.21 8.64 -18.60
CA ARG A 10 -2.40 9.87 -18.61
C ARG A 10 -1.75 10.19 -17.26
N LEU A 11 -1.88 9.30 -16.26
CA LEU A 11 -1.22 9.48 -14.96
C LEU A 11 0.29 9.60 -15.13
N GLY A 12 0.87 10.69 -14.66
CA GLY A 12 2.30 10.99 -14.81
C GLY A 12 3.22 10.20 -13.87
N CYS A 13 2.66 9.47 -12.89
CA CYS A 13 3.43 8.60 -12.03
C CYS A 13 3.75 7.27 -12.72
N LYS A 14 4.94 6.73 -12.42
CA LYS A 14 5.44 5.44 -12.97
C LYS A 14 5.19 4.24 -12.07
N ARG A 15 4.70 4.49 -10.85
CA ARG A 15 4.41 3.44 -9.89
C ARG A 15 3.22 3.83 -9.07
N MET A 16 2.42 2.84 -8.70
CA MET A 16 1.30 3.00 -7.80
C MET A 16 1.26 1.84 -6.80
N LEU A 17 1.07 2.19 -5.53
CA LEU A 17 0.83 1.24 -4.45
C LEU A 17 -0.52 1.58 -3.84
N ILE A 18 -1.41 0.60 -3.78
CA ILE A 18 -2.78 0.73 -3.30
C ILE A 18 -2.95 -0.24 -2.13
N PHE A 19 -3.45 0.27 -1.01
CA PHE A 19 -3.85 -0.54 0.14
C PHE A 19 -5.38 -0.58 0.21
N VAL A 20 -5.94 -1.75 0.45
CA VAL A 20 -7.35 -1.96 0.76
C VAL A 20 -7.47 -2.86 1.98
N VAL A 21 -8.63 -2.81 2.61
CA VAL A 21 -8.95 -3.66 3.77
C VAL A 21 -10.30 -4.32 3.58
N GLU A 22 -10.50 -5.48 4.18
CA GLU A 22 -11.69 -6.31 3.92
C GLU A 22 -13.01 -5.63 4.33
N GLU A 23 -13.03 -4.95 5.48
CA GLU A 23 -14.27 -4.42 6.08
C GLU A 23 -14.60 -2.97 5.64
N ASP A 24 -13.78 -2.37 4.77
CA ASP A 24 -13.95 -0.99 4.31
C ASP A 24 -14.91 -0.89 3.11
N TYR A 25 -15.93 -0.03 3.25
CA TYR A 25 -16.91 0.26 2.20
C TYR A 25 -16.29 0.86 0.93
N LEU A 26 -15.06 1.40 1.00
CA LEU A 26 -14.28 1.90 -0.14
C LEU A 26 -13.56 0.81 -0.92
N THR A 27 -13.51 -0.44 -0.43
CA THR A 27 -12.78 -1.53 -1.09
C THR A 27 -13.32 -1.84 -2.47
N ILE A 28 -14.64 -1.79 -2.67
CA ILE A 28 -15.25 -1.96 -4.00
C ILE A 28 -14.80 -0.82 -4.94
N ALA A 29 -14.80 0.42 -4.47
CA ALA A 29 -14.38 1.57 -5.27
C ALA A 29 -12.90 1.49 -5.64
N THR A 30 -12.06 1.03 -4.73
CA THR A 30 -10.62 0.91 -4.92
C THR A 30 -10.28 -0.25 -5.87
N LYS A 31 -10.93 -1.40 -5.73
CA LYS A 31 -10.79 -2.52 -6.68
C LYS A 31 -11.23 -2.11 -8.09
N ASN A 32 -12.33 -1.35 -8.21
CA ASN A 32 -12.75 -0.79 -9.49
C ASN A 32 -11.71 0.18 -10.09
N TYR A 33 -11.09 1.01 -9.27
CA TYR A 33 -10.00 1.89 -9.72
C TYR A 33 -8.81 1.08 -10.23
N TYR A 34 -8.39 0.05 -9.49
CA TYR A 34 -7.29 -0.84 -9.86
C TYR A 34 -7.55 -1.56 -11.19
N GLU A 35 -8.76 -2.11 -11.39
CA GLU A 35 -9.13 -2.76 -12.66
C GLU A 35 -9.16 -1.77 -13.82
N LYS A 36 -9.77 -0.60 -13.65
CA LYS A 36 -9.78 0.45 -14.68
C LYS A 36 -8.39 0.95 -15.03
N LEU A 37 -7.50 1.08 -14.04
CA LEU A 37 -6.11 1.46 -14.26
C LEU A 37 -5.39 0.43 -15.14
N LYS A 38 -5.55 -0.88 -14.86
CA LYS A 38 -4.98 -1.94 -15.70
C LYS A 38 -5.55 -1.92 -17.13
N MET A 39 -6.83 -1.61 -17.29
CA MET A 39 -7.49 -1.52 -18.60
C MET A 39 -7.15 -0.24 -19.37
N SER A 40 -6.73 0.83 -18.69
CA SER A 40 -6.49 2.14 -19.29
C SER A 40 -5.33 2.20 -20.29
N GLY A 41 -4.48 1.16 -20.33
CA GLY A 41 -3.23 1.21 -21.08
C GLY A 41 -2.13 2.00 -20.37
N TRP A 42 -2.32 2.40 -19.10
CA TRP A 42 -1.24 2.85 -18.23
C TRP A 42 -0.22 1.70 -18.05
N LYS A 43 1.00 1.88 -18.56
CA LYS A 43 1.99 0.79 -18.79
C LYS A 43 3.00 0.60 -17.66
N GLU A 44 2.65 1.05 -16.47
CA GLU A 44 3.57 1.24 -15.36
C GLU A 44 3.25 0.24 -14.22
N ILE A 45 4.02 0.27 -13.12
CA ILE A 45 3.90 -0.76 -12.06
C ILE A 45 2.79 -0.39 -11.08
N VAL A 46 1.74 -1.22 -10.97
CA VAL A 46 0.75 -1.13 -9.89
C VAL A 46 0.83 -2.35 -8.96
N LYS A 47 0.71 -2.09 -7.66
CA LYS A 47 0.57 -3.11 -6.62
C LYS A 47 -0.68 -2.84 -5.80
N LEU A 48 -1.51 -3.87 -5.61
CA LEU A 48 -2.64 -3.87 -4.69
C LEU A 48 -2.30 -4.76 -3.50
N VAL A 49 -2.47 -4.24 -2.28
CA VAL A 49 -2.23 -4.96 -1.03
C VAL A 49 -3.55 -5.02 -0.28
N GLU A 50 -4.06 -6.23 -0.06
CA GLU A 50 -5.28 -6.47 0.72
C GLU A 50 -4.90 -6.83 2.16
N ASN A 51 -5.56 -6.20 3.14
CA ASN A 51 -5.40 -6.53 4.55
C ASN A 51 -6.74 -7.09 5.06
N GLU A 52 -6.77 -8.39 5.31
CA GLU A 52 -7.94 -9.10 5.83
C GLU A 52 -8.23 -8.70 7.28
N LYS A 53 -9.50 -8.73 7.72
CA LYS A 53 -9.89 -8.45 9.11
C LYS A 53 -9.43 -7.11 9.67
N GLU A 54 -9.26 -6.11 8.81
CA GLU A 54 -8.99 -4.72 9.20
C GLU A 54 -10.13 -3.84 8.69
N ASP A 55 -10.39 -2.77 9.42
CA ASP A 55 -11.36 -1.74 9.07
C ASP A 55 -10.68 -0.47 8.53
N HIS A 56 -11.49 0.46 8.04
CA HIS A 56 -11.09 1.73 7.48
C HIS A 56 -10.07 2.46 8.36
N CYS A 57 -8.92 2.82 7.77
CA CYS A 57 -7.84 3.50 8.46
C CYS A 57 -7.27 2.76 9.69
N PHE A 58 -7.30 1.42 9.75
CA PHE A 58 -6.75 0.63 10.86
C PHE A 58 -5.35 1.07 11.32
N HIS A 59 -4.46 1.43 10.38
CA HIS A 59 -3.10 1.89 10.65
C HIS A 59 -3.01 3.22 11.40
N LEU A 60 -4.10 3.97 11.54
CA LEU A 60 -4.19 5.17 12.38
C LEU A 60 -4.75 4.86 13.78
N LEU A 61 -5.49 3.76 13.91
CA LEU A 61 -6.13 3.32 15.16
C LEU A 61 -5.18 2.50 16.01
N ASP A 62 -4.41 1.61 15.38
CA ASP A 62 -3.36 0.83 16.02
C ASP A 62 -2.11 0.87 15.15
N LEU A 63 -1.17 1.74 15.54
CA LEU A 63 0.12 1.88 14.86
C LEU A 63 1.06 0.69 15.15
N ASP A 64 0.88 0.00 16.27
CA ASP A 64 1.79 -1.06 16.70
C ASP A 64 1.29 -2.44 16.24
N GLY A 65 0.06 -2.54 15.74
CA GLY A 65 -0.48 -3.74 15.12
C GLY A 65 0.37 -4.25 13.95
N ASP A 66 0.53 -5.57 13.86
CA ASP A 66 1.41 -6.24 12.88
C ASP A 66 1.15 -5.78 11.44
N LYS A 67 -0.13 -5.69 11.03
CA LYS A 67 -0.50 -5.25 9.68
C LYS A 67 -0.21 -3.76 9.46
N ALA A 68 -0.33 -2.94 10.50
CA ALA A 68 -0.07 -1.50 10.40
C ALA A 68 1.42 -1.27 10.22
N GLN A 69 2.25 -1.99 10.98
CA GLN A 69 3.70 -2.01 10.79
C GLN A 69 4.04 -2.49 9.37
N GLU A 70 3.50 -3.62 8.92
CA GLU A 70 3.76 -4.16 7.58
C GLU A 70 3.35 -3.16 6.47
N MET A 71 2.19 -2.52 6.59
CA MET A 71 1.73 -1.48 5.67
C MET A 71 2.71 -0.31 5.60
N ARG A 72 3.15 0.23 6.74
CA ARG A 72 4.14 1.32 6.79
C ARG A 72 5.47 0.93 6.15
N HIS A 73 5.94 -0.29 6.40
CA HIS A 73 7.17 -0.78 5.79
C HIS A 73 7.06 -0.90 4.27
N LYS A 74 5.96 -1.47 3.76
CA LYS A 74 5.67 -1.52 2.31
C LYS A 74 5.63 -0.12 1.71
N PHE A 75 5.00 0.83 2.40
CA PHE A 75 4.93 2.23 1.98
C PHE A 75 6.31 2.89 1.90
N VAL A 76 7.12 2.81 2.96
CA VAL A 76 8.48 3.37 2.99
C VAL A 76 9.35 2.75 1.90
N SER A 77 9.28 1.43 1.73
CA SER A 77 10.08 0.72 0.72
C SER A 77 9.68 1.09 -0.70
N PHE A 78 8.39 1.29 -0.95
CA PHE A 78 7.89 1.79 -2.24
C PHE A 78 8.41 3.19 -2.59
N LEU A 79 8.51 4.07 -1.59
CA LEU A 79 9.07 5.42 -1.76
C LEU A 79 10.58 5.37 -2.00
N LYS A 80 11.32 4.60 -1.19
CA LYS A 80 12.77 4.43 -1.31
C LYS A 80 13.20 3.65 -2.55
N GLN A 81 12.26 2.95 -3.18
CA GLN A 81 12.51 2.04 -4.32
C GLN A 81 13.34 0.81 -3.94
N ASP A 82 13.38 0.49 -2.65
CA ASP A 82 14.14 -0.63 -2.12
C ASP A 82 13.29 -1.90 -2.07
N GLN A 83 13.93 -3.06 -2.26
CA GLN A 83 13.30 -4.35 -2.05
C GLN A 83 13.18 -4.60 -0.53
N PHE A 84 11.95 -4.62 -0.03
CA PHE A 84 11.68 -4.95 1.37
C PHE A 84 11.73 -6.46 1.59
N ASN A 85 12.55 -6.89 2.54
CA ASN A 85 12.57 -8.23 3.08
C ASN A 85 12.15 -8.19 4.55
N LEU A 86 10.95 -8.68 4.85
CA LEU A 86 10.34 -8.65 6.19
C LEU A 86 11.29 -9.15 7.29
N LYS A 87 12.03 -10.24 7.06
CA LYS A 87 12.93 -10.80 8.10
C LYS A 87 14.22 -9.99 8.24
N GLN A 88 14.81 -9.54 7.14
CA GLN A 88 16.08 -8.82 7.15
C GLN A 88 15.93 -7.36 7.57
N ASP A 89 14.84 -6.70 7.16
CA ASP A 89 14.67 -5.28 7.39
C ASP A 89 14.09 -4.98 8.76
N LEU A 90 13.19 -5.82 9.31
CA LEU A 90 12.76 -5.68 10.71
C LEU A 90 13.94 -5.83 11.68
N ALA A 91 14.89 -6.74 11.40
CA ALA A 91 16.08 -6.93 12.22
C ALA A 91 17.01 -5.71 12.28
N LYS A 92 16.99 -4.84 11.25
CA LYS A 92 17.80 -3.60 11.24
C LYS A 92 17.22 -2.50 12.13
N PHE A 93 15.91 -2.52 12.38
CA PHE A 93 15.24 -1.50 13.21
C PHE A 93 15.10 -1.93 14.67
N VAL A 94 15.04 -3.24 14.97
CA VAL A 94 15.16 -3.73 16.37
C VAL A 94 16.47 -3.28 17.02
N LEU A 95 17.54 -3.11 16.22
CA LEU A 95 18.82 -2.55 16.69
C LEU A 95 18.79 -1.04 16.94
N PHE A 96 17.75 -0.32 16.53
CA PHE A 96 17.62 1.12 16.76
C PHE A 96 16.83 1.48 18.04
N ASP A 97 16.08 0.54 18.61
CA ASP A 97 15.19 0.80 19.76
C ASP A 97 15.68 0.22 21.11
N SER A 98 16.84 -0.47 21.18
CA SER A 98 17.34 -1.00 22.47
C SER A 98 18.46 -0.18 23.12
N ASP A 99 19.12 0.75 22.43
CA ASP A 99 20.36 1.38 22.92
C ASP A 99 20.28 2.91 23.17
N LYS A 100 19.07 3.48 23.29
CA LYS A 100 18.90 4.86 23.79
C LYS A 100 17.75 5.00 24.78
N ALA A 101 18.03 4.62 26.02
CA ALA A 101 17.52 5.27 27.22
C ALA A 101 18.65 6.10 27.84
#